data_AF-A0A183TNL0-F1
#
_entry.id   AF-A0A183TNL0-F1
#
_cell.length_a   1.000
_cell.length_b   1.000
_cell.length_c   1.000
_cell.angle_alpha   90.00
_cell.angle_beta   90.00
_cell.angle_gamma   90.00
#
_symmetry.space_group_name_H-M   'P 1'
#
loop_
_entity.id
_entity.type
_entity.pdbx_description
1 polymer ?
#
loop_
_entity_poly.entity_id
_entity_poly.type
_entity_poly.pdbx_seq_one_letter_code
_entity_poly.pdbx_strand_id
1 'polypeptide(L)'
;MDVERRNILFALERSIAKLESLFSAQHHAVLIFDEEDEEPDSPTKEVLSQFLNVLECGLCHGIVCKRPPSQDTRSVFYLTAFSNTGNPTVNAVDPWAVICRATFPLARGRILIKDVQEIDGVQSGLGKARLWLRKALMCKNLSYLLRCLIECKDEECMLPKTPLEVSSWKENSEDPDSNRISRLYASGSLLTSSEGQQFVAALEKVDAMDFCFPVKENHARFDQPVRLSANAEIFYFTLLFNEVAGLYFSNTVRYPNR
;
A
#
# COMPACT_ATOMS: atom_id res chain seq x y z
N MET A 1 3.82 16.18 9.66
CA MET A 1 3.33 15.67 8.36
C MET A 1 4.36 15.80 7.23
N ASP A 2 4.98 16.96 6.97
CA ASP A 2 6.00 17.08 5.89
C ASP A 2 7.24 16.20 6.11
N VAL A 3 7.68 16.05 7.37
CA VAL A 3 8.84 15.23 7.73
C VAL A 3 8.60 13.75 7.45
N GLU A 4 7.41 13.22 7.74
CA GLU A 4 7.06 11.81 7.53
C GLU A 4 7.06 11.47 6.03
N ARG A 5 6.44 12.31 5.19
CA ARG A 5 6.44 12.12 3.73
C ARG A 5 7.86 12.11 3.16
N ARG A 6 8.71 13.04 3.60
CA ARG A 6 10.12 13.09 3.18
C ARG A 6 10.91 11.87 3.65
N ASN A 7 10.64 11.37 4.86
CA ASN A 7 11.29 10.16 5.37
C ASN A 7 10.90 8.91 4.56
N ILE A 8 9.62 8.78 4.18
CA ILE A 8 9.17 7.69 3.32
C ILE A 8 9.85 7.77 1.95
N LEU A 9 9.89 8.96 1.34
CA LEU A 9 10.56 9.17 0.05
C LEU A 9 12.06 8.85 0.13
N PHE A 10 12.75 9.34 1.16
CA PHE A 10 14.16 9.04 1.39
C PHE A 10 14.42 7.53 1.59
N ALA A 11 13.56 6.85 2.34
CA ALA A 11 13.63 5.41 2.53
C ALA A 11 13.39 4.65 1.21
N LEU A 12 12.52 5.17 0.34
CA LEU A 12 12.27 4.60 -0.98
C LEU A 12 13.52 4.71 -1.85
N GLU A 13 14.06 5.91 -2.01
CA GLU A 13 15.25 6.18 -2.82
C GLU A 13 16.44 5.33 -2.36
N ARG A 14 16.65 5.22 -1.04
CA ARG A 14 17.69 4.38 -0.47
C ARG A 14 17.46 2.89 -0.76
N SER A 15 16.21 2.43 -0.68
CA SER A 15 15.86 1.03 -0.99
C SER A 15 16.06 0.72 -2.47
N ILE A 16 15.72 1.65 -3.37
CA ILE A 16 15.96 1.51 -4.82
C ILE A 16 17.46 1.43 -5.11
N ALA A 17 18.28 2.30 -4.51
CA ALA A 17 19.73 2.25 -4.69
C ALA A 17 20.33 0.91 -4.21
N LYS A 18 19.80 0.34 -3.10
CA LYS A 18 20.19 -0.99 -2.64
C LYS A 18 19.78 -2.08 -3.63
N LEU A 19 18.57 -2.00 -4.22
CA LEU A 19 18.14 -2.93 -5.26
C LEU A 19 19.06 -2.86 -6.49
N GLU A 20 19.36 -1.67 -7.00
CA GLU A 20 20.28 -1.47 -8.12
C GLU A 20 21.66 -2.08 -7.83
N SER A 21 22.15 -1.93 -6.60
CA SER A 21 23.40 -2.55 -6.15
C SER A 21 23.32 -4.08 -6.14
N LEU A 22 22.19 -4.69 -5.76
CA LEU A 22 22.01 -6.15 -5.80
C LEU A 22 22.03 -6.66 -7.24
N PHE A 23 21.28 -6.01 -8.14
CA PHE A 23 21.29 -6.34 -9.58
C PHE A 23 22.71 -6.25 -10.16
N SER A 24 23.45 -5.21 -9.80
CA SER A 24 24.80 -4.97 -10.32
C SER A 24 25.85 -5.93 -9.74
N ALA A 25 25.83 -6.17 -8.43
CA ALA A 25 26.84 -6.96 -7.73
C ALA A 25 26.67 -8.47 -7.94
N GLN A 26 25.42 -8.93 -8.10
CA GLN A 26 25.13 -10.36 -8.25
C GLN A 26 24.94 -10.77 -9.73
N HIS A 27 25.02 -9.83 -10.68
CA HIS A 27 24.70 -10.04 -12.10
C HIS A 27 23.33 -10.71 -12.31
N HIS A 28 22.38 -10.45 -11.41
CA HIS A 28 21.05 -11.05 -11.50
C HIS A 28 20.29 -10.43 -12.66
N ALA A 29 19.82 -11.27 -13.59
CA ALA A 29 18.86 -10.84 -14.59
C ALA A 29 17.45 -10.67 -13.97
N VAL A 30 17.17 -11.39 -12.88
CA VAL A 30 15.89 -11.40 -12.16
C VAL A 30 16.17 -11.52 -10.66
N LEU A 31 15.53 -10.70 -9.83
CA LEU A 31 15.51 -10.89 -8.39
C LEU A 31 14.36 -11.83 -8.01
N ILE A 32 14.72 -13.03 -7.58
CA ILE A 32 13.76 -14.01 -7.03
C ILE A 32 13.71 -13.79 -5.53
N PHE A 33 12.50 -13.63 -4.99
CA PHE A 33 12.27 -13.47 -3.56
C PHE A 33 11.41 -14.60 -3.01
N ASP A 34 12.06 -15.59 -2.45
CA ASP A 34 11.38 -16.71 -1.80
C ASP A 34 11.51 -16.60 -0.29
N GLU A 35 10.51 -15.99 0.36
CA GLU A 35 10.53 -15.76 1.81
C GLU A 35 10.71 -17.05 2.65
N GLU A 36 10.29 -18.20 2.10
CA GLU A 36 10.34 -19.51 2.76
C GLU A 36 11.66 -20.25 2.54
N ASP A 37 12.27 -20.11 1.36
CA ASP A 37 13.53 -20.82 1.03
C ASP A 37 14.78 -19.95 1.22
N GLU A 38 14.64 -18.62 1.34
CA GLU A 38 15.78 -17.74 1.57
C GLU A 38 16.28 -17.78 3.02
N GLU A 39 17.61 -17.86 3.15
CA GLU A 39 18.30 -17.75 4.42
C GLU A 39 17.81 -16.51 5.20
N PRO A 40 17.58 -16.62 6.52
CA PRO A 40 16.99 -15.55 7.32
C PRO A 40 17.72 -14.20 7.22
N ASP A 41 19.04 -14.24 6.99
CA ASP A 41 19.93 -13.08 6.96
C ASP A 41 20.51 -12.81 5.56
N SER A 42 19.84 -13.30 4.50
CA SER A 42 20.21 -13.00 3.11
C SER A 42 20.13 -11.48 2.85
N PRO A 43 21.16 -10.86 2.22
CA PRO A 43 21.11 -9.46 1.82
C PRO A 43 19.94 -9.17 0.86
N THR A 44 19.58 -10.13 0.01
CA THR A 44 18.44 -10.04 -0.91
C THR A 44 17.13 -9.93 -0.13
N LYS A 45 16.96 -10.79 0.89
CA LYS A 45 15.80 -10.79 1.77
C LYS A 45 15.63 -9.49 2.51
N GLU A 46 16.71 -8.99 3.10
CA GLU A 46 16.66 -7.73 3.84
C GLU A 46 16.26 -6.56 2.94
N VAL A 47 16.90 -6.43 1.78
CA VAL A 47 16.65 -5.30 0.87
C VAL A 47 15.23 -5.35 0.32
N LEU A 48 14.75 -6.52 -0.10
CA LEU A 48 13.40 -6.66 -0.65
C LEU A 48 12.32 -6.48 0.42
N SER A 49 12.50 -7.01 1.63
CA SER A 49 11.59 -6.76 2.75
C SER A 49 11.54 -5.27 3.10
N GLN A 50 12.68 -4.57 3.13
CA GLN A 50 12.72 -3.12 3.35
C GLN A 50 11.98 -2.36 2.25
N PHE A 51 12.23 -2.71 0.99
CA PHE A 51 11.59 -2.07 -0.15
C PHE A 51 10.06 -2.26 -0.13
N LEU A 52 9.57 -3.50 0.04
CA LEU A 52 8.14 -3.81 0.11
C LEU A 52 7.46 -3.10 1.28
N ASN A 53 8.13 -2.99 2.42
CA ASN A 53 7.65 -2.24 3.57
C ASN A 53 7.52 -0.74 3.27
N VAL A 54 8.49 -0.14 2.60
CA VAL A 54 8.40 1.27 2.21
C VAL A 54 7.26 1.52 1.23
N LEU A 55 7.02 0.59 0.28
CA LEU A 55 5.86 0.65 -0.62
C LEU A 55 4.54 0.60 0.15
N GLU A 56 4.42 -0.32 1.11
CA GLU A 56 3.25 -0.44 1.98
C GLU A 56 3.04 0.83 2.81
N CYS A 57 4.09 1.36 3.45
CA CYS A 57 4.02 2.62 4.20
C CYS A 57 3.55 3.77 3.30
N GLY A 58 4.11 3.89 2.09
CA GLY A 58 3.73 4.95 1.15
C GLY A 58 2.28 4.85 0.70
N LEU A 59 1.79 3.62 0.46
CA LEU A 59 0.39 3.37 0.10
C LEU A 59 -0.55 3.65 1.28
N CYS A 60 -0.18 3.26 2.50
CA CYS A 60 -1.04 3.42 3.68
C CYS A 60 -1.03 4.85 4.26
N HIS A 61 0.00 5.64 3.99
CA HIS A 61 0.20 6.94 4.63
C HIS A 61 -0.99 7.89 4.36
N GLY A 62 -1.74 8.19 5.42
CA GLY A 62 -2.85 9.13 5.39
C GLY A 62 -4.11 8.63 4.70
N ILE A 63 -4.32 7.31 4.58
CA ILE A 63 -5.63 6.76 4.21
C ILE A 63 -6.66 7.17 5.26
N VAL A 64 -7.85 7.62 4.82
CA VAL A 64 -8.93 8.02 5.73
C VAL A 64 -10.01 6.96 5.74
N CYS A 65 -10.31 6.40 6.92
CA CYS A 65 -11.51 5.59 7.13
C CYS A 65 -12.75 6.49 7.18
N LYS A 66 -13.20 7.02 6.04
CA LYS A 66 -14.47 7.79 6.01
C LYS A 66 -15.65 6.83 5.85
N ARG A 67 -16.56 6.82 6.83
CA ARG A 67 -17.93 6.34 6.62
C ARG A 67 -18.59 7.21 5.54
N PRO A 68 -19.28 6.64 4.54
CA PRO A 68 -20.06 7.44 3.60
C PRO A 68 -21.09 8.30 4.35
N PRO A 69 -21.24 9.60 4.06
CA PRO A 69 -22.17 10.48 4.78
C PRO A 69 -23.66 10.20 4.52
N SER A 70 -24.01 9.31 3.58
CA SER A 70 -25.37 9.24 3.04
C SER A 70 -25.79 7.84 2.62
N GLN A 71 -25.82 6.86 3.55
CA GLN A 71 -26.69 5.69 3.39
C GLN A 71 -27.22 5.23 4.75
N ASP A 72 -28.41 5.72 5.08
CA ASP A 72 -29.35 5.00 5.94
C ASP A 72 -29.55 3.59 5.39
N THR A 73 -29.27 2.59 6.23
CA THR A 73 -29.69 1.18 6.07
C THR A 73 -29.44 0.48 4.72
N ARG A 74 -28.35 -0.30 4.65
CA ARG A 74 -28.16 -1.60 3.91
C ARG A 74 -26.98 -1.75 2.94
N SER A 75 -26.10 -0.77 2.77
CA SER A 75 -24.80 -1.03 2.13
C SER A 75 -23.70 -0.44 3.00
N VAL A 76 -23.02 -1.32 3.72
CA VAL A 76 -21.96 -0.92 4.65
C VAL A 76 -20.63 -1.34 4.07
N PHE A 77 -20.05 -0.45 3.25
CA PHE A 77 -18.63 -0.51 2.94
C PHE A 77 -17.89 0.02 4.16
N TYR A 78 -17.53 -0.90 5.04
CA TYR A 78 -16.58 -0.65 6.09
C TYR A 78 -15.17 -0.64 5.49
N LEU A 79 -14.49 0.51 5.52
CA LEU A 79 -13.02 0.60 5.51
C LEU A 79 -12.44 0.12 6.86
N THR A 80 -13.04 -0.91 7.46
CA THR A 80 -12.58 -1.53 8.69
C THR A 80 -12.52 -3.03 8.44
N ALA A 81 -11.33 -3.61 8.62
CA ALA A 81 -11.16 -5.05 8.65
C ALA A 81 -12.18 -5.67 9.62
N PHE A 82 -13.05 -6.53 9.11
CA PHE A 82 -13.89 -7.34 9.97
C PHE A 82 -13.00 -8.42 10.61
N SER A 83 -12.73 -8.31 11.91
CA SER A 83 -12.28 -9.46 12.68
C SER A 83 -13.49 -10.37 12.94
N ASN A 84 -13.27 -11.68 12.90
CA ASN A 84 -14.27 -12.70 13.23
C ASN A 84 -14.72 -12.70 14.71
N THR A 85 -14.44 -11.65 15.47
CA THR A 85 -14.70 -11.56 16.92
C THR A 85 -15.84 -10.62 17.31
N GLY A 86 -16.63 -10.11 16.35
CA GLY A 86 -17.85 -9.33 16.64
C GLY A 86 -17.60 -8.01 17.39
N ASN A 87 -16.35 -7.60 17.51
CA ASN A 87 -15.94 -6.36 18.15
C ASN A 87 -15.15 -5.56 17.10
N PRO A 88 -15.62 -4.38 16.67
CA PRO A 88 -14.90 -3.58 15.68
C PRO A 88 -13.58 -3.14 16.28
N THR A 89 -12.50 -3.86 15.95
CA THR A 89 -11.15 -3.42 16.28
C THR A 89 -10.88 -2.11 15.54
N VAL A 90 -10.60 -1.09 16.35
CA VAL A 90 -10.23 0.27 15.97
C VAL A 90 -9.36 0.31 14.71
N ASN A 91 -9.85 0.99 13.68
CA ASN A 91 -9.10 1.58 12.56
C ASN A 91 -8.01 0.71 11.88
N ALA A 92 -8.35 -0.49 11.40
CA ALA A 92 -7.47 -1.18 10.45
C ALA A 92 -7.51 -0.45 9.10
N VAL A 93 -6.39 0.15 8.69
CA VAL A 93 -6.22 0.75 7.36
C VAL A 93 -6.37 -0.36 6.30
N ASP A 94 -7.29 -0.15 5.35
CA ASP A 94 -7.54 -1.09 4.26
C ASP A 94 -7.04 -0.51 2.92
N PRO A 95 -5.74 -0.65 2.60
CA PRO A 95 -5.20 -0.19 1.33
C PRO A 95 -5.76 -0.97 0.12
N TRP A 96 -6.31 -2.16 0.32
CA TRP A 96 -6.88 -2.96 -0.75
C TRP A 96 -8.18 -2.37 -1.29
N ALA A 97 -9.03 -1.82 -0.43
CA ALA A 97 -10.21 -1.08 -0.86
C ALA A 97 -9.85 0.13 -1.75
N VAL A 98 -8.77 0.84 -1.40
CA VAL A 98 -8.23 1.96 -2.18
C VAL A 98 -7.71 1.49 -3.53
N ILE A 99 -6.86 0.45 -3.55
CA ILE A 99 -6.32 -0.16 -4.78
C ILE A 99 -7.47 -0.57 -5.70
N CYS A 100 -8.45 -1.32 -5.19
CA CYS A 100 -9.58 -1.78 -5.98
C CYS A 100 -10.29 -0.59 -6.63
N ARG A 101 -10.66 0.40 -5.84
CA ARG A 101 -11.43 1.54 -6.34
C ARG A 101 -10.68 2.35 -7.40
N ALA A 102 -9.40 2.62 -7.16
CA ALA A 102 -8.62 3.49 -8.02
C ALA A 102 -8.12 2.81 -9.30
N THR A 103 -7.81 1.50 -9.22
CA THR A 103 -7.15 0.79 -10.33
C THR A 103 -8.10 -0.12 -11.12
N PHE A 104 -9.29 -0.43 -10.60
CA PHE A 104 -10.29 -1.24 -11.31
C PHE A 104 -10.73 -0.66 -12.67
N PRO A 105 -10.86 0.67 -12.85
CA PRO A 105 -11.17 1.23 -14.16
C PRO A 105 -10.09 0.93 -15.21
N LEU A 106 -8.84 0.74 -14.79
CA LEU A 106 -7.71 0.46 -15.66
C LEU A 106 -7.70 -1.03 -16.01
N ALA A 107 -7.57 -1.37 -17.30
CA ALA A 107 -7.53 -2.77 -17.75
C ALA A 107 -6.43 -3.56 -17.02
N ARG A 108 -5.22 -2.98 -16.88
CA ARG A 108 -4.09 -3.59 -16.16
C ARG A 108 -4.38 -3.78 -14.66
N GLY A 109 -5.02 -2.79 -14.02
CA GLY A 109 -5.39 -2.87 -12.61
C GLY A 109 -6.45 -3.95 -12.36
N ARG A 110 -7.46 -4.04 -13.23
CA ARG A 110 -8.51 -5.05 -13.14
C ARG A 110 -7.99 -6.49 -13.24
N ILE A 111 -7.02 -6.74 -14.12
CA ILE A 111 -6.38 -8.06 -14.24
C ILE A 111 -5.70 -8.41 -12.91
N LEU A 112 -4.86 -7.52 -12.38
CA LEU A 112 -4.18 -7.75 -11.10
C LEU A 112 -5.15 -7.91 -9.92
N ILE A 113 -6.28 -7.19 -9.92
CA ILE A 113 -7.29 -7.35 -8.87
C ILE A 113 -7.89 -8.76 -8.91
N LYS A 114 -8.25 -9.26 -10.10
CA LYS A 114 -8.78 -10.62 -10.27
C LYS A 114 -7.76 -11.66 -9.83
N ASP A 115 -6.51 -11.53 -10.28
CA ASP A 115 -5.42 -12.44 -9.91
C ASP A 115 -5.18 -12.52 -8.39
N VAL A 116 -5.40 -11.43 -7.65
CA VAL A 116 -5.30 -11.43 -6.18
C VAL A 116 -6.54 -12.04 -5.53
N GLN A 117 -7.72 -11.81 -6.11
CA GLN A 117 -8.99 -12.37 -5.61
C GLN A 117 -9.07 -13.89 -5.77
N GLU A 118 -8.41 -14.46 -6.78
CA GLU A 118 -8.34 -15.90 -7.03
C GLU A 118 -7.42 -16.64 -6.05
N ILE A 119 -6.59 -15.93 -5.27
CA ILE A 119 -5.71 -16.53 -4.27
C ILE A 119 -6.48 -16.70 -2.95
N ASP A 120 -6.99 -17.91 -2.75
CA ASP A 120 -7.62 -18.31 -1.48
C ASP A 120 -6.61 -18.32 -0.33
N GLY A 121 -7.04 -17.94 0.87
CA GLY A 121 -6.20 -18.01 2.09
C GLY A 121 -5.58 -16.70 2.55
N VAL A 122 -5.70 -15.60 1.79
CA VAL A 122 -5.41 -14.23 2.28
C VAL A 122 -6.70 -13.53 2.68
N GLN A 123 -6.83 -13.24 3.97
CA GLN A 123 -8.10 -12.79 4.56
C GLN A 123 -8.15 -11.27 4.75
N SER A 124 -7.01 -10.61 5.00
CA SER A 124 -6.98 -9.18 5.30
C SER A 124 -6.85 -8.32 4.03
N GLY A 125 -7.40 -7.10 4.09
CA GLY A 125 -7.19 -6.10 3.05
C GLY A 125 -5.71 -5.74 2.88
N LEU A 126 -4.97 -5.63 3.99
CA LEU A 126 -3.52 -5.39 3.94
C LEU A 126 -2.75 -6.53 3.26
N GLY A 127 -3.10 -7.79 3.54
CA GLY A 127 -2.51 -8.95 2.88
C GLY A 127 -2.80 -8.98 1.37
N LYS A 128 -4.02 -8.63 0.96
CA LYS A 128 -4.38 -8.50 -0.46
C LYS A 128 -3.60 -7.39 -1.14
N ALA A 129 -3.41 -6.25 -0.47
CA ALA A 129 -2.58 -5.16 -0.99
C ALA A 129 -1.11 -5.57 -1.14
N ARG A 130 -0.56 -6.32 -0.18
CA ARG A 130 0.80 -6.88 -0.26
C ARG A 130 1.00 -7.83 -1.43
N LEU A 131 0.01 -8.68 -1.72
CA LEU A 131 0.00 -9.54 -2.90
C LEU A 131 -0.07 -8.72 -4.19
N TRP A 132 -0.95 -7.71 -4.21
CA TRP A 132 -1.11 -6.81 -5.35
C TRP A 132 0.19 -6.07 -5.66
N LEU A 133 0.89 -5.54 -4.66
CA LEU A 133 2.20 -4.89 -4.84
C LEU A 133 3.22 -5.82 -5.49
N ARG A 134 3.33 -7.06 -5.02
CA ARG A 134 4.23 -8.07 -5.59
C ARG A 134 3.89 -8.38 -7.05
N LYS A 135 2.60 -8.60 -7.37
CA LYS A 135 2.17 -8.85 -8.75
C LYS A 135 2.38 -7.62 -9.65
N ALA A 136 2.10 -6.41 -9.16
CA ALA A 136 2.33 -5.17 -9.90
C ALA A 136 3.81 -4.96 -10.25
N LEU A 137 4.73 -5.32 -9.33
CA LEU A 137 6.18 -5.34 -9.57
C LEU A 137 6.57 -6.39 -10.61
N MET A 138 6.09 -7.63 -10.50
CA MET A 138 6.36 -8.68 -11.50
C MET A 138 5.87 -8.31 -12.90
N CYS A 139 4.77 -7.56 -12.98
CA CYS A 139 4.20 -7.10 -14.25
C CYS A 139 4.74 -5.75 -14.73
N LYS A 140 5.73 -5.15 -14.05
CA LYS A 140 6.34 -3.86 -14.42
C LYS A 140 5.32 -2.73 -14.61
N ASN A 141 4.31 -2.70 -13.73
CA ASN A 141 3.17 -1.80 -13.84
C ASN A 141 2.96 -0.94 -12.58
N LEU A 142 3.83 -1.04 -11.58
CA LEU A 142 3.57 -0.41 -10.28
C LEU A 142 3.56 1.12 -10.40
N SER A 143 4.54 1.71 -11.09
CA SER A 143 4.61 3.17 -11.25
C SER A 143 3.41 3.69 -12.05
N TYR A 144 3.04 3.01 -13.14
CA TYR A 144 1.89 3.36 -13.97
C TYR A 144 0.57 3.35 -13.17
N LEU A 145 0.32 2.28 -12.41
CA LEU A 145 -0.93 2.14 -11.66
C LEU A 145 -1.04 3.19 -10.54
N LEU A 146 0.07 3.45 -9.84
CA LEU A 146 0.11 4.50 -8.82
C LEU A 146 0.06 5.90 -9.42
N ARG A 147 0.64 6.11 -10.60
CA ARG A 147 0.52 7.36 -11.37
C ARG A 147 -0.93 7.66 -11.68
N CYS A 148 -1.66 6.71 -12.25
CA CYS A 148 -3.09 6.88 -12.52
C CYS A 148 -3.88 7.18 -11.24
N LEU A 149 -3.53 6.57 -10.11
CA LEU A 149 -4.15 6.88 -8.81
C LEU A 149 -3.91 8.34 -8.39
N ILE A 150 -2.68 8.86 -8.53
CA ILE A 150 -2.35 10.23 -8.12
C ILE A 150 -2.71 11.31 -9.15
N GLU A 151 -2.89 10.95 -10.42
CA GLU A 151 -3.24 11.84 -11.53
C GLU A 151 -4.75 11.91 -11.77
N CYS A 152 -5.54 10.98 -11.22
CA CYS A 152 -6.99 11.11 -11.06
C CYS A 152 -7.36 12.23 -10.05
N LYS A 153 -6.72 13.39 -10.17
CA LYS A 153 -7.04 14.63 -9.45
C LYS A 153 -8.13 15.35 -10.22
N ASP A 154 -9.33 15.41 -9.64
CA ASP A 154 -10.39 16.42 -9.80
C ASP A 154 -10.81 16.90 -11.22
N GLU A 155 -10.21 16.42 -12.30
CA GLU A 155 -10.61 16.64 -13.68
C GLU A 155 -11.08 15.32 -14.28
N GLU A 156 -12.13 15.43 -15.10
CA GLU A 156 -12.91 14.35 -15.70
C GLU A 156 -12.00 13.28 -16.29
N CYS A 157 -11.71 12.23 -15.53
CA CYS A 157 -11.24 10.99 -16.09
C CYS A 157 -12.42 10.41 -16.88
N MET A 158 -12.52 10.79 -18.15
CA MET A 158 -13.47 10.28 -19.14
C MET A 158 -13.18 8.79 -19.36
N LEU A 159 -13.65 7.96 -18.42
CA LEU A 159 -13.62 6.52 -18.56
C LEU A 159 -14.72 6.08 -19.55
N PRO A 160 -14.44 5.12 -20.45
CA PRO A 160 -15.44 4.61 -21.38
C PRO A 160 -16.60 3.96 -20.61
N LYS A 161 -17.82 4.38 -20.93
CA LYS A 161 -19.09 3.84 -20.44
C LYS A 161 -19.31 2.43 -20.97
N THR A 162 -18.70 1.42 -20.35
CA THR A 162 -19.11 0.03 -20.56
C THR A 162 -19.16 -0.71 -19.22
N PRO A 163 -20.36 -1.12 -18.76
CA PRO A 163 -20.50 -1.93 -17.57
C PRO A 163 -20.08 -3.36 -17.92
N LEU A 164 -19.10 -3.91 -17.22
CA LEU A 164 -18.79 -5.33 -17.28
C LEU A 164 -18.83 -5.85 -15.85
N GLU A 165 -19.95 -6.52 -15.56
CA GLU A 165 -20.30 -7.16 -14.31
C GLU A 165 -19.14 -8.02 -13.80
N VAL A 166 -18.53 -7.57 -12.70
CA VAL A 166 -17.75 -8.44 -11.81
C VAL A 166 -18.66 -8.69 -10.61
N SER A 167 -19.30 -9.84 -10.62
CA SER A 167 -20.33 -10.27 -9.65
C SER A 167 -19.78 -10.32 -8.22
N SER A 168 -19.92 -9.20 -7.53
CA SER A 168 -20.02 -8.95 -6.08
C SER A 168 -19.90 -7.44 -5.79
N TRP A 169 -19.50 -6.66 -6.79
CA TRP A 169 -19.55 -5.20 -6.77
C TRP A 169 -20.88 -4.77 -7.36
N LYS A 170 -21.93 -4.64 -6.54
CA LYS A 170 -23.13 -3.93 -6.98
C LYS A 170 -22.73 -2.49 -7.27
N GLU A 171 -22.52 -2.18 -8.55
CA GLU A 171 -22.56 -0.85 -9.12
C GLU A 171 -23.85 -0.18 -8.65
N ASN A 172 -23.74 0.65 -7.61
CA ASN A 172 -24.80 1.55 -7.17
C ASN A 172 -24.15 2.83 -6.64
N SER A 173 -23.34 3.47 -7.48
CA SER A 173 -23.21 4.93 -7.49
C SER A 173 -22.51 5.35 -8.79
N GLU A 174 -23.27 5.86 -9.74
CA GLU A 174 -22.81 6.60 -10.92
C GLU A 174 -22.21 7.97 -10.54
N ASP A 175 -21.54 8.08 -9.37
CA ASP A 175 -20.92 9.33 -8.95
C ASP A 175 -19.48 9.37 -9.49
N PRO A 176 -19.18 10.20 -10.51
CA PRO A 176 -17.82 10.37 -11.02
C PRO A 176 -16.85 10.89 -9.95
N ASP A 177 -17.36 11.54 -8.90
CA ASP A 177 -16.54 12.01 -7.78
C ASP A 177 -16.14 10.90 -6.81
N SER A 178 -16.71 9.71 -6.98
CA SER A 178 -16.52 8.61 -6.06
C SER A 178 -15.10 8.05 -6.15
N ASN A 179 -14.41 8.16 -7.28
CA ASN A 179 -13.04 7.65 -7.48
C ASN A 179 -11.93 8.65 -7.11
N ARG A 180 -12.29 9.83 -6.60
CA ARG A 180 -11.31 10.87 -6.25
C ARG A 180 -10.41 10.40 -5.09
N ILE A 181 -9.10 10.50 -5.28
CA ILE A 181 -8.10 10.14 -4.26
C ILE A 181 -8.29 10.93 -2.95
N SER A 182 -8.83 12.16 -3.02
CA SER A 182 -9.15 13.02 -1.85
C SER A 182 -10.26 12.47 -0.95
N ARG A 183 -11.08 11.53 -1.43
CA ARG A 183 -12.04 10.79 -0.60
C ARG A 183 -11.37 9.63 0.14
N LEU A 184 -10.27 9.10 -0.40
CA LEU A 184 -9.53 7.95 0.10
C LEU A 184 -8.37 8.34 1.02
N TYR A 185 -7.80 9.53 0.81
CA TYR A 185 -6.65 10.05 1.55
C TYR A 185 -6.88 11.45 2.13
N ALA A 186 -6.22 11.74 3.25
CA ALA A 186 -6.22 13.04 3.90
C ALA A 186 -5.48 14.07 3.04
N SER A 187 -5.91 15.33 3.09
CA SER A 187 -5.19 16.46 2.48
C SER A 187 -3.85 16.64 3.19
N GLY A 188 -2.76 16.18 2.56
CA GLY A 188 -1.42 16.12 3.17
C GLY A 188 -0.87 14.70 3.32
N SER A 189 -1.61 13.69 2.85
CA SER A 189 -1.07 12.34 2.65
C SER A 189 0.05 12.33 1.62
N LEU A 190 0.84 11.26 1.58
CA LEU A 190 1.91 11.10 0.59
C LEU A 190 1.33 11.19 -0.82
N LEU A 191 0.36 10.33 -1.15
CA LEU A 191 -0.18 10.24 -2.50
C LEU A 191 -1.01 11.45 -2.95
N THR A 192 -1.38 12.37 -2.05
CA THR A 192 -2.06 13.63 -2.42
C THR A 192 -1.11 14.84 -2.49
N SER A 193 0.17 14.65 -2.14
CA SER A 193 1.18 15.70 -2.07
C SER A 193 2.12 15.74 -3.28
N SER A 194 2.98 16.76 -3.35
CA SER A 194 4.09 16.81 -4.31
C SER A 194 5.12 15.70 -4.06
N GLU A 195 5.35 15.29 -2.81
CA GLU A 195 6.21 14.14 -2.50
C GLU A 195 5.64 12.84 -3.08
N GLY A 196 4.31 12.72 -3.21
CA GLY A 196 3.67 11.57 -3.87
C GLY A 196 4.02 11.47 -5.36
N GLN A 197 4.14 12.59 -6.06
CA GLN A 197 4.60 12.60 -7.46
C GLN A 197 6.05 12.13 -7.57
N GLN A 198 6.91 12.57 -6.65
CA GLN A 198 8.31 12.13 -6.59
C GLN A 198 8.42 10.64 -6.23
N PHE A 199 7.59 10.17 -5.29
CA PHE A 199 7.50 8.77 -4.92
C PHE A 199 7.17 7.89 -6.13
N VAL A 200 6.14 8.26 -6.90
CA VAL A 200 5.78 7.52 -8.12
C VAL A 200 6.84 7.62 -9.20
N ALA A 201 7.45 8.78 -9.41
CA ALA A 201 8.53 8.95 -10.38
C ALA A 201 9.75 8.07 -10.05
N ALA A 202 10.11 7.93 -8.77
CA ALA A 202 11.20 7.06 -8.36
C ALA A 202 10.94 5.58 -8.73
N LEU A 203 9.67 5.13 -8.69
CA LEU A 203 9.28 3.77 -9.03
C LEU A 203 9.41 3.44 -10.52
N GLU A 204 9.53 4.42 -11.42
CA GLU A 204 9.76 4.14 -12.85
C GLU A 204 11.08 3.38 -13.07
N LYS A 205 12.09 3.64 -12.24
CA LYS A 205 13.35 2.89 -12.27
C LYS A 205 13.17 1.43 -11.88
N VAL A 206 12.23 1.18 -10.96
CA VAL A 206 11.92 -0.16 -10.46
C VAL A 206 11.15 -0.96 -11.50
N ASP A 207 10.28 -0.34 -12.29
CA ASP A 207 9.56 -1.04 -13.36
C ASP A 207 10.50 -1.58 -14.46
N ALA A 208 11.74 -1.09 -14.56
CA ALA A 208 12.74 -1.67 -15.46
C ALA A 208 13.35 -2.99 -14.93
N MET A 209 13.27 -3.23 -13.62
CA MET A 209 13.83 -4.39 -12.94
C MET A 209 12.91 -5.61 -13.06
N ASP A 210 13.50 -6.81 -13.17
CA ASP A 210 12.74 -8.06 -13.19
C ASP A 210 12.65 -8.68 -11.80
N PHE A 211 11.42 -8.86 -11.32
CA PHE A 211 11.12 -9.50 -10.04
C PHE A 211 10.39 -10.83 -10.24
N CYS A 212 10.64 -11.78 -9.36
CA CYS A 212 9.87 -13.00 -9.24
C CYS A 212 9.52 -13.23 -7.76
N PHE A 213 8.23 -13.29 -7.45
CA PHE A 213 7.71 -13.60 -6.12
C PHE A 213 6.94 -14.93 -6.17
N PRO A 214 7.59 -16.08 -5.91
CA PRO A 214 6.90 -17.36 -5.85
C PRO A 214 5.76 -17.32 -4.82
N VAL A 215 4.54 -17.60 -5.30
CA VAL A 215 3.36 -17.74 -4.44
C VAL A 215 3.26 -19.21 -4.05
N LYS A 216 3.56 -19.50 -2.77
CA LYS A 216 3.50 -20.84 -2.17
C LYS A 216 2.22 -21.01 -1.35
N GLU A 217 1.87 -22.25 -1.02
CA GLU A 217 0.59 -22.64 -0.41
C GLU A 217 0.23 -21.90 0.89
N ASN A 218 1.22 -21.41 1.65
CA ASN A 218 0.98 -20.66 2.89
C ASN A 218 0.62 -19.19 2.63
N HIS A 219 -0.54 -18.94 2.01
CA HIS A 219 -0.98 -17.59 1.67
C HIS A 219 -1.27 -16.71 2.90
N ALA A 220 -1.65 -17.30 4.04
CA ALA A 220 -1.93 -16.57 5.29
C ALA A 220 -0.73 -15.75 5.79
N ARG A 221 0.50 -16.04 5.31
CA ARG A 221 1.69 -15.24 5.62
C ARG A 221 1.58 -13.78 5.18
N PHE A 222 0.83 -13.49 4.11
CA PHE A 222 0.65 -12.12 3.64
C PHE A 222 -0.20 -11.28 4.61
N ASP A 223 -1.01 -11.91 5.45
CA ASP A 223 -1.76 -11.23 6.52
C ASP A 223 -0.86 -10.87 7.71
N GLN A 224 0.36 -11.42 7.80
CA GLN A 224 1.33 -11.11 8.85
C GLN A 224 2.25 -9.95 8.42
N PRO A 225 2.76 -9.14 9.36
CA PRO A 225 3.76 -8.12 9.04
C PRO A 225 4.95 -8.70 8.28
N VAL A 226 5.46 -7.95 7.29
CA VAL A 226 6.67 -8.35 6.56
C VAL A 226 7.81 -8.45 7.58
N ARG A 227 8.39 -9.65 7.71
CA ARG A 227 9.45 -9.89 8.68
C ARG A 227 10.69 -9.10 8.28
N LEU A 228 11.14 -8.24 9.18
CA LEU A 228 12.40 -7.53 9.09
C LEU A 228 13.49 -8.36 9.74
N SER A 229 14.72 -8.31 9.21
CA SER A 229 15.88 -8.77 9.97
C SER A 229 16.05 -7.87 11.20
N ALA A 230 16.66 -8.37 12.28
CA ALA A 230 16.85 -7.62 13.53
C ALA A 230 17.56 -6.25 13.33
N ASN A 231 18.36 -6.12 12.26
CA ASN A 231 19.03 -4.86 11.90
C ASN A 231 18.10 -3.83 11.24
N ALA A 232 17.00 -4.27 10.62
CA ALA A 232 16.03 -3.43 9.94
C ALA A 232 14.89 -2.96 10.86
N GLU A 233 14.70 -3.61 12.01
CA GLU A 233 13.72 -3.19 13.04
C GLU A 233 14.00 -1.77 13.54
N ILE A 234 15.27 -1.35 13.63
CA ILE A 234 15.67 0.00 14.08
C ILE A 234 15.18 1.08 13.10
N PHE A 235 15.20 0.80 11.79
CA PHE A 235 14.76 1.74 10.76
C PHE A 235 13.23 1.86 10.73
N TYR A 236 12.53 0.73 10.92
CA TYR A 236 11.08 0.69 11.02
C TYR A 236 10.57 1.33 12.32
N PHE A 237 11.28 1.14 13.44
CA PHE A 237 11.05 1.88 14.69
C PHE A 237 11.17 3.39 14.46
N THR A 238 12.15 3.85 13.68
CA THR A 238 12.35 5.28 13.40
C THR A 238 11.24 5.86 12.51
N LEU A 239 10.67 5.06 11.59
CA LEU A 239 9.53 5.46 10.76
C LEU A 239 8.20 5.48 11.54
N LEU A 240 7.99 4.54 12.47
CA LEU A 240 6.76 4.44 13.27
C LEU A 240 6.74 5.31 14.54
N PHE A 241 7.89 5.62 15.16
CA PHE A 241 7.91 6.33 16.45
C PHE A 241 7.54 7.83 16.39
N ASN A 242 7.33 8.39 15.19
CA ASN A 242 6.76 9.74 15.09
C ASN A 242 5.24 9.80 15.36
N GLU A 243 4.51 8.67 15.30
CA GLU A 243 3.09 8.65 15.68
C GLU A 243 2.88 8.51 17.20
N VAL A 244 3.79 7.86 17.93
CA VAL A 244 3.63 7.65 19.39
C VAL A 244 4.13 8.83 20.22
N ALA A 245 5.15 9.57 19.74
CA ALA A 245 5.66 10.75 20.46
C ALA A 245 4.67 11.93 20.49
N GLY A 246 3.71 11.98 19.56
CA GLY A 246 2.64 12.99 19.53
C GLY A 246 1.53 12.76 20.58
N LEU A 247 1.40 11.55 21.12
CA LEU A 247 0.36 11.20 22.10
C LEU A 247 0.85 11.21 23.55
N TYR A 248 2.16 11.18 23.80
CA TYR A 248 2.71 11.22 25.16
C TYR A 248 3.09 12.62 25.67
N PHE A 249 3.14 13.65 24.81
CA PHE A 249 3.43 15.03 25.25
C PHE A 249 2.20 15.87 25.60
N SER A 250 0.98 15.34 25.50
CA SER A 250 -0.24 16.08 25.86
C SER A 250 -0.79 15.78 27.27
N ASN A 251 -0.08 15.02 28.11
CA ASN A 251 -0.61 14.65 29.43
C ASN A 251 0.41 14.57 30.57
N THR A 252 1.39 15.49 30.66
CA THR A 252 2.15 15.68 31.91
C THR A 252 2.87 17.03 32.01
N VAL A 253 2.13 18.15 32.05
CA VAL A 253 2.58 19.35 32.79
C VAL A 253 1.37 19.96 33.50
N ARG A 254 1.03 19.42 34.67
CA ARG A 254 0.33 20.24 35.67
C ARG A 254 1.37 21.18 36.25
N TYR A 255 1.28 22.46 35.89
CA TYR A 255 1.97 23.51 36.63
C TYR A 255 1.54 23.45 38.10
N PRO A 256 2.45 23.39 39.07
CA PRO A 256 2.10 23.70 40.44
C PRO A 256 1.81 25.21 40.51
N ASN A 257 0.60 25.54 40.95
CA ASN A 257 0.18 26.90 41.26
C ASN A 257 1.22 27.60 42.16
N ARG A 258 1.61 28.81 41.76
CA ARG A 258 2.04 29.87 42.67
C ARG A 258 0.96 30.94 42.68
#